data_AF-A0A933FE35-F1
#
_entry.id   AF-A0A933FE35-F1
#
_cell.length_a   1.000
_cell.length_b   1.000
_cell.length_c   1.000
_cell.angle_alpha   90.00
_cell.angle_beta   90.00
_cell.angle_gamma   90.00
#
_symmetry.space_group_name_H-M   'P 1'
#
loop_
_entity.id
_entity.type
_entity.pdbx_description
1 polymer ?
#
loop_
_entity_poly.entity_id
_entity_poly.type
_entity_poly.pdbx_seq_one_letter_code
_entity_poly.pdbx_strand_id
1 'polypeptide(L)' 'MERYLHYSLIHLARKLRKGATEAEGVLWEQVRGRRLNGLKFRRQHPIGSHKRAHSASSDVGRRE' A
#
# COMPACT_ATOMS: atom_id res chain seq x y z
N MET A 1 4.61 12.64 14.11
CA MET A 1 3.34 12.02 13.68
C MET A 1 3.46 11.22 12.37
N GLU A 2 4.23 11.68 11.38
CA GLU A 2 4.40 10.97 10.08
C GLU A 2 4.93 9.53 10.16
N ARG A 3 5.73 9.19 11.18
CA ARG A 3 6.28 7.83 11.35
C ARG A 3 5.24 6.77 11.74
N TYR A 4 4.11 7.14 12.35
CA TYR A 4 3.12 6.18 12.84
C TYR A 4 2.27 5.55 11.73
N LEU A 5 1.94 6.33 10.70
CA LEU A 5 1.17 5.83 9.54
C LEU A 5 1.98 4.79 8.75
N HIS A 6 3.28 5.02 8.60
CA HIS A 6 4.19 4.07 7.95
C HIS A 6 4.22 2.74 8.71
N TYR A 7 4.35 2.79 10.04
CA TYR A 7 4.42 1.58 10.87
C TYR A 7 3.16 0.71 10.75
N SER A 8 1.98 1.35 10.76
CA SER A 8 0.68 0.66 10.62
C SER A 8 0.56 -0.05 9.27
N LEU A 9 0.92 0.61 8.16
CA LEU A 9 0.84 0.03 6.83
C LEU A 9 1.82 -1.13 6.62
N ILE A 10 3.02 -1.06 7.20
CA ILE A 10 3.94 -2.20 7.22
C ILE A 10 3.33 -3.37 7.99
N HIS A 11 2.72 -3.12 9.15
CA HIS A 11 2.10 -4.17 9.95
C HIS A 11 0.95 -4.84 9.18
N LEU A 12 0.09 -4.04 8.55
CA LEU A 12 -1.00 -4.54 7.71
C LEU A 12 -0.45 -5.37 6.53
N ALA A 13 0.56 -4.88 5.82
CA ALA A 13 1.21 -5.61 4.74
C ALA A 13 1.82 -6.94 5.22
N ARG A 14 2.36 -7.01 6.44
CA ARG A 14 2.85 -8.28 7.01
C ARG A 14 1.70 -9.24 7.31
N LYS A 15 0.59 -8.74 7.85
CA LYS A 15 -0.60 -9.54 8.14
C LYS A 15 -1.21 -10.11 6.86
N LEU A 16 -1.39 -9.27 5.84
CA LEU A 16 -1.95 -9.67 4.54
C LEU A 16 -1.04 -10.68 3.80
N ARG A 17 0.29 -10.64 3.99
CA ARG A 17 1.18 -11.66 3.41
C ARG A 17 0.99 -13.02 4.04
N LYS A 18 0.64 -13.08 5.33
CA LYS A 18 0.36 -14.32 6.06
C LYS A 18 -1.00 -14.90 5.69
N GLY A 19 -2.00 -14.05 5.47
CA GLY A 19 -3.36 -14.45 5.08
C GLY A 19 -3.64 -14.32 3.59
N ALA A 20 -2.67 -14.65 2.74
CA ALA A 20 -2.84 -14.56 1.29
C ALA A 20 -3.85 -15.60 0.79
N THR A 21 -4.61 -15.25 -0.26
CA THR A 21 -5.53 -16.21 -0.89
C THR A 21 -4.76 -17.26 -1.69
N GLU A 22 -5.40 -18.40 -1.99
CA GLU A 22 -4.81 -19.44 -2.83
C GLU A 22 -4.38 -18.89 -4.21
N ALA A 23 -5.24 -18.09 -4.84
CA ALA A 23 -4.95 -17.42 -6.10
C ALA A 23 -3.73 -16.48 -6.01
N GLU A 24 -3.58 -15.73 -4.92
CA GLU A 24 -2.38 -14.92 -4.68
C GLU A 24 -1.12 -15.78 -4.48
N GLY A 25 -1.26 -16.97 -3.89
CA GLY A 25 -0.20 -17.96 -3.74
C GLY A 25 0.31 -18.43 -5.11
N VAL A 26 -0.61 -18.92 -5.96
CA VAL A 26 -0.31 -19.36 -7.33
C VAL A 26 0.35 -18.24 -8.13
N LEU A 27 -0.22 -17.03 -8.11
CA LEU A 27 0.37 -15.87 -8.79
C LEU A 27 1.79 -15.57 -8.28
N TRP A 28 1.99 -15.61 -6.96
CA TRP A 28 3.30 -15.30 -6.38
C TRP A 28 4.37 -16.31 -6.79
N GLU A 29 4.04 -17.58 -6.90
CA GLU A 29 4.98 -18.61 -7.37
C GLU A 29 5.48 -18.33 -8.79
N GLN A 30 4.61 -17.79 -9.66
CA GLN A 30 4.98 -17.45 -11.03
C GLN A 30 5.85 -16.19 -11.12
N VAL A 31 5.62 -15.20 -10.26
CA VAL A 31 6.28 -13.88 -10.38
C VAL A 31 7.44 -13.64 -9.40
N ARG A 32 7.58 -14.48 -8.35
CA ARG A 32 8.66 -14.34 -7.36
C ARG A 32 10.04 -14.54 -7.99
N GLY A 33 11.06 -13.97 -7.37
CA GLY A 33 12.45 -14.29 -7.72
C GLY A 33 12.84 -13.97 -9.17
N ARG A 34 12.19 -12.97 -9.79
CA ARG A 34 12.45 -12.58 -11.19
C ARG A 34 12.08 -13.63 -12.24
N ARG A 35 11.22 -14.59 -11.88
CA ARG A 35 10.77 -15.68 -12.77
C ARG A 35 10.01 -15.20 -14.00
N LEU A 36 9.32 -14.07 -13.91
CA LEU A 36 8.63 -13.46 -15.05
C LEU A 36 9.52 -12.41 -15.72
N ASN A 37 10.09 -12.74 -16.88
CA ASN A 37 10.88 -11.83 -17.73
C ASN A 37 12.02 -11.07 -17.00
N GLY A 38 12.59 -11.64 -15.92
CA GLY A 38 13.62 -10.96 -15.12
C GLY A 38 13.09 -9.83 -14.20
N LEU A 39 11.78 -9.57 -14.21
CA LEU A 39 11.14 -8.47 -13.49
C LEU A 39 11.01 -8.78 -11.99
N LYS A 40 11.36 -7.79 -11.15
CA LYS A 40 11.28 -7.94 -9.69
C LYS A 40 9.94 -7.48 -9.16
N PHE A 41 9.06 -8.43 -8.86
CA PHE A 41 7.78 -8.16 -8.20
C PHE A 41 7.92 -8.01 -6.68
N ARG A 42 7.13 -7.12 -6.08
CA ARG A 42 6.99 -6.95 -4.62
C ARG A 42 5.55 -7.19 -4.22
N ARG A 43 5.31 -8.08 -3.25
CA ARG A 43 3.96 -8.33 -2.73
C ARG A 43 3.56 -7.33 -1.66
N GLN A 44 2.35 -6.79 -1.83
CA GLN A 44 1.64 -5.96 -0.85
C GLN A 44 2.58 -4.89 -0.26
N HIS A 45 3.32 -4.20 -1.12
CA HIS A 45 4.15 -3.08 -0.72
C HIS A 45 3.25 -1.87 -0.54
N PRO A 46 3.22 -1.22 0.64
CA PRO A 46 2.45 0.00 0.82
C PRO A 46 2.83 1.04 -0.24
N ILE A 47 1.84 1.58 -0.96
CA ILE A 47 2.03 2.60 -2.00
C ILE A 47 1.58 3.93 -1.40
N GLY A 48 2.52 4.87 -1.31
CA GLY A 48 2.27 6.23 -0.82
C GLY A 48 2.15 6.36 0.71
N SER A 49 2.49 7.54 1.20
CA SER A 49 2.05 8.02 2.51
C SER A 49 0.54 8.26 2.39
N HIS A 50 -0.29 7.65 3.23
CA HIS A 50 -1.71 8.01 3.32
C HIS A 50 -1.82 9.42 3.95
N LYS A 51 -1.36 10.45 3.22
CA LYS A 51 -1.90 11.79 3.38
C LYS A 51 -3.32 11.63 2.83
N ARG A 52 -4.33 11.52 3.72
CA ARG A 52 -5.63 12.04 3.33
C ARG A 52 -5.30 13.45 2.82
N ALA A 53 -5.53 13.69 1.53
CA ALA A 53 -5.86 15.03 1.13
C ALA A 53 -7.08 15.33 2.01
N HIS A 54 -6.86 16.05 3.11
CA HIS A 54 -7.91 16.88 3.63
C HIS A 54 -8.28 17.71 2.42
N SER A 55 -9.45 17.42 1.86
CA SER A 55 -10.15 18.31 0.97
C SER A 55 -9.91 19.70 1.51
N ALA A 56 -9.13 20.49 0.77
CA ALA A 56 -9.09 21.92 0.96
C ALA A 56 -10.52 22.39 0.69
N SER A 57 -11.34 22.36 1.74
CA SER A 57 -12.54 23.18 1.82
C SER A 57 -12.05 24.59 2.10
N SER A 58 -11.34 25.15 1.12
CA SER A 58 -11.08 26.59 1.02
C SER A 58 -12.35 27.21 0.45
N ASP A 59 -13.42 27.24 1.23
CA ASP A 59 -14.59 28.06 0.90
C ASP A 59 -15.48 28.27 2.14
N VAL A 60 -15.00 29.07 3.09
CA VAL A 60 -15.86 29.87 3.98
C VAL A 60 -15.12 31.18 4.22
N GLY A 61 -15.61 32.26 3.61
CA GLY A 61 -15.07 33.59 3.86
C GLY A 61 -15.44 34.68 2.85
N ARG A 62 -16.57 34.56 2.13
CA ARG A 62 -17.23 35.73 1.52
C ARG A 62 -18.14 36.35 2.58
N ARG A 63 -17.81 37.58 3.01
CA ARG A 63 -18.59 38.61 3.77
C ARG A 63 -17.55 39.42 4.57
N GLU A 64 -17.39 40.73 4.45
CA GLU A 64 -18.08 41.82 3.76
C GLU A 64 -17.03 42.84 3.28
#